data_AF-A0A6G0W8G1-F1
#
_entry.id   AF-A0A6G0W8G1-F1
#
_cell.length_a   1.000
_cell.length_b   1.000
_cell.length_c   1.000
_cell.angle_alpha   90.00
_cell.angle_beta   90.00
_cell.angle_gamma   90.00
#
_symmetry.space_group_name_H-M   'P 1'
#
loop_
_entity.id
_entity.type
_entity.pdbx_description
1 polymer ?
#
loop_
_entity_poly.entity_id
_entity_poly.type
_entity_poly.pdbx_seq_one_letter_code
_entity_poly.pdbx_strand_id
1 'polypeptide(L)'
;MNSPPTARYSTRINTKKDLSLGQRPRANNSAFLKSINSKKNRYRPFGIGTTLSQDAEQALAQWVMDLRRDGIPVSHLLLQIKAKDAAVEAGIPGDKFRASMQWVEGFKRRWNFAMRAITRSGKANEAHGQPQLDSFSTRIQQVIHDHKIVKIFNADRTAVNFEMIPTKTLSKEGLKTVWVMAAGKDKERVSAMLMADADGMTGASSTAEIV
;
A
#
# COMPACT_ATOMS: atom_id res chain seq x y z
N MET A 1 -50.62 81.27 -8.97
CA MET A 1 -49.31 81.14 -9.63
C MET A 1 -48.40 80.30 -8.75
N ASN A 2 -47.87 79.23 -9.33
CA ASN A 2 -46.51 78.69 -9.21
C ASN A 2 -45.89 78.46 -7.82
N SER A 3 -45.60 77.18 -7.64
CA SER A 3 -45.07 76.37 -6.54
C SER A 3 -43.74 76.81 -5.90
N PRO A 4 -43.46 76.31 -4.68
CA PRO A 4 -42.21 76.54 -3.98
C PRO A 4 -41.11 75.53 -4.38
N PRO A 5 -39.83 75.93 -4.33
CA PRO A 5 -38.70 75.01 -4.21
C PRO A 5 -38.09 75.19 -2.79
N THR A 6 -37.34 74.30 -2.16
CA THR A 6 -36.58 73.12 -2.59
C THR A 6 -36.10 72.48 -1.28
N ALA A 7 -36.04 71.16 -1.20
CA ALA A 7 -35.11 70.50 -0.27
C ALA A 7 -34.62 69.19 -0.86
N ARG A 8 -33.33 68.97 -0.62
CA ARG A 8 -32.42 68.08 -1.34
C ARG A 8 -32.27 66.72 -0.64
N TYR A 9 -32.16 65.67 -1.46
CA TYR A 9 -31.49 64.37 -1.28
C TYR A 9 -31.85 63.49 -0.06
N SER A 10 -32.36 62.27 -0.31
CA SER A 10 -31.56 61.03 -0.24
C SER A 10 -32.37 59.75 -0.50
N THR A 11 -31.75 58.90 -1.34
CA THR A 11 -31.78 57.44 -1.55
C THR A 11 -33.06 56.58 -1.66
N ARG A 12 -33.03 55.86 -2.80
CA ARG A 12 -33.39 54.45 -3.06
C ARG A 12 -34.87 54.13 -3.37
N ILE A 13 -35.15 54.14 -4.67
CA ILE A 13 -36.19 53.31 -5.29
C ILE A 13 -35.54 52.04 -5.84
N ASN A 14 -35.92 50.90 -5.26
CA ASN A 14 -35.65 49.58 -5.80
C ASN A 14 -36.96 49.10 -6.43
N THR A 15 -37.05 49.14 -7.75
CA THR A 15 -38.23 48.61 -8.46
C THR A 15 -37.77 47.68 -9.56
N LYS A 16 -38.07 46.39 -9.37
CA LYS A 16 -38.24 45.44 -10.47
C LYS A 16 -39.19 46.05 -11.50
N LYS A 17 -38.70 46.21 -12.73
CA LYS A 17 -39.39 46.40 -14.02
C LYS A 17 -38.28 46.87 -14.98
N ASP A 18 -38.10 46.39 -16.19
CA ASP A 18 -38.82 45.47 -17.05
C ASP A 18 -37.84 45.21 -18.22
N LEU A 19 -38.24 44.44 -19.23
CA LEU A 19 -37.63 44.35 -20.58
C LEU A 19 -36.59 43.23 -20.83
N SER A 20 -37.16 42.06 -21.12
CA SER A 20 -37.02 41.29 -22.36
C SER A 20 -35.79 41.45 -23.28
N LEU A 21 -35.39 40.27 -23.80
CA LEU A 21 -34.55 39.97 -24.97
C LEU A 21 -33.03 40.10 -24.83
N GLY A 22 -32.40 38.93 -24.76
CA GLY A 22 -30.97 38.73 -24.92
C GLY A 22 -30.58 37.34 -24.42
N GLN A 23 -30.82 36.32 -25.24
CA GLN A 23 -30.29 34.98 -24.98
C GLN A 23 -28.77 35.08 -24.79
N ARG A 24 -28.28 34.86 -23.57
CA ARG A 24 -26.85 34.67 -23.33
C ARG A 24 -26.50 33.25 -23.80
N PRO A 25 -25.51 33.06 -24.69
CA PRO A 25 -25.11 31.73 -25.11
C PRO A 25 -24.64 30.95 -23.89
N ARG A 26 -25.24 29.78 -23.66
CA ARG A 26 -24.71 28.79 -22.73
C ARG A 26 -23.34 28.38 -23.26
N ALA A 27 -22.28 28.89 -22.63
CA ALA A 27 -20.94 28.39 -22.87
C ALA A 27 -20.96 26.89 -22.59
N ASN A 28 -20.71 26.09 -23.63
CA ASN A 28 -20.60 24.65 -23.53
C ASN A 28 -19.38 24.32 -22.67
N ASN A 29 -19.59 24.00 -21.39
CA ASN A 29 -18.57 23.52 -20.46
C ASN A 29 -17.99 22.12 -20.82
N SER A 30 -18.18 21.65 -22.07
CA SER A 30 -17.64 20.38 -22.53
C SER A 30 -16.13 20.44 -22.76
N ALA A 31 -15.56 21.61 -23.08
CA ALA A 31 -14.12 21.78 -23.26
C ALA A 31 -13.36 21.77 -21.92
N PHE A 32 -13.93 22.36 -20.87
CA PHE A 32 -13.32 22.38 -19.54
C PHE A 32 -13.29 20.99 -18.89
N LEU A 33 -14.37 20.21 -19.05
CA LEU A 33 -14.46 18.83 -18.55
C LEU A 33 -13.66 17.82 -19.39
N LYS A 34 -13.35 18.11 -20.66
CA LYS A 34 -12.44 17.28 -21.48
C LYS A 34 -10.99 17.35 -21.01
N SER A 35 -10.58 18.44 -20.36
CA SER A 35 -9.21 18.63 -19.85
C SER A 35 -8.90 17.74 -18.63
N ILE A 36 -9.91 17.46 -17.79
CA ILE A 36 -9.73 16.69 -16.55
C ILE A 36 -9.71 15.17 -16.80
N ASN A 37 -10.28 14.71 -17.92
CA ASN A 37 -10.29 13.30 -18.34
C ASN A 37 -9.20 12.94 -19.35
N SER A 38 -8.13 13.72 -19.41
CA SER A 38 -6.87 13.26 -19.97
C SER A 38 -6.28 12.19 -19.04
N LYS A 39 -6.78 10.95 -19.16
CA LYS A 39 -5.95 9.80 -18.87
C LYS A 39 -4.77 9.93 -19.81
N LYS A 40 -3.67 10.54 -19.35
CA LYS A 40 -2.36 10.42 -20.00
C LYS A 40 -2.06 8.93 -19.99
N ASN A 41 -2.57 8.24 -20.99
CA ASN A 41 -2.22 6.88 -21.30
C ASN A 41 -0.73 6.96 -21.64
N ARG A 42 0.12 6.77 -20.64
CA ARG A 42 1.54 6.51 -20.85
C ARG A 42 1.65 5.10 -21.39
N TYR A 43 1.01 4.86 -22.53
CA TYR A 43 1.32 3.72 -23.37
C TYR A 43 2.66 4.06 -24.00
N ARG A 44 3.74 3.71 -23.29
CA ARG A 44 5.04 3.64 -23.93
C ARG A 44 4.96 2.47 -24.91
N PRO A 45 5.39 2.64 -26.17
CA PRO A 45 5.56 1.53 -27.08
C PRO A 45 6.34 0.42 -26.38
N PHE A 46 5.94 -0.82 -26.63
CA PHE A 46 6.63 -2.01 -26.16
C PHE A 46 8.13 -1.91 -26.54
N GLY A 47 9.02 -2.17 -25.59
CA GLY A 47 10.46 -2.26 -25.89
C GLY A 47 11.32 -1.00 -25.71
N ILE A 48 10.83 0.10 -25.12
CA ILE A 48 11.69 1.27 -24.83
C ILE A 48 12.26 1.19 -23.40
N GLY A 49 13.42 0.53 -23.29
CA GLY A 49 14.50 0.78 -22.32
C GLY A 49 14.23 0.49 -20.83
N THR A 50 13.02 0.08 -20.44
CA THR A 50 12.64 -0.15 -19.02
C THR A 50 11.73 -1.35 -18.82
N THR A 51 11.54 -2.17 -19.85
CA THR A 51 10.63 -3.31 -19.88
C THR A 51 11.35 -4.52 -20.45
N LEU A 52 11.12 -5.69 -19.84
CA LEU A 52 11.50 -6.99 -20.40
C LEU A 52 10.99 -7.13 -21.83
N SER A 53 11.61 -8.01 -22.62
CA SER A 53 11.05 -8.40 -23.91
C SER A 53 9.65 -9.00 -23.71
N GLN A 54 8.81 -8.95 -24.74
CA GLN A 54 7.47 -9.52 -24.65
C GLN A 54 7.50 -11.00 -24.26
N ASP A 55 8.42 -11.76 -24.86
CA ASP A 55 8.58 -13.19 -24.59
C ASP A 55 9.04 -13.45 -23.15
N ALA A 56 10.00 -12.67 -22.64
CA ALA A 56 10.45 -12.79 -21.25
C ALA A 56 9.35 -12.41 -20.27
N GLU A 57 8.56 -11.37 -20.58
CA GLU A 57 7.45 -10.95 -19.75
C GLU A 57 6.28 -11.97 -19.78
N GLN A 58 6.05 -12.61 -20.93
CA GLN A 58 5.09 -13.70 -21.08
C GLN A 58 5.51 -14.94 -20.28
N ALA A 59 6.79 -15.33 -20.36
CA ALA A 59 7.33 -16.42 -19.57
C ALA A 59 7.18 -16.14 -18.07
N LEU A 60 7.44 -14.90 -17.63
CA LEU A 60 7.22 -14.48 -16.25
C LEU A 60 5.74 -14.55 -15.84
N ALA A 61 4.82 -14.14 -16.72
CA ALA A 61 3.38 -14.26 -16.47
C ALA A 61 2.94 -15.72 -16.36
N GLN A 62 3.47 -16.60 -17.21
CA GLN A 62 3.22 -18.03 -17.16
C GLN A 62 3.73 -18.64 -15.86
N TRP A 63 4.95 -18.30 -15.46
CA TRP A 63 5.53 -18.71 -14.18
C TRP A 63 4.66 -18.29 -12.97
N VAL A 64 4.13 -17.06 -12.96
CA VAL A 64 3.15 -16.65 -11.93
C VAL A 64 1.93 -17.54 -11.96
N MET A 65 1.36 -17.82 -13.14
CA MET A 65 0.17 -18.66 -13.26
C MET A 65 0.41 -20.09 -12.79
N ASP A 66 1.57 -20.68 -13.11
CA ASP A 66 1.94 -22.02 -12.69
C ASP A 66 2.09 -22.11 -11.18
N LEU A 67 2.81 -21.18 -10.55
CA LEU A 67 2.89 -21.12 -9.09
C LEU A 67 1.51 -20.96 -8.45
N ARG A 68 0.64 -20.13 -9.04
CA ARG A 68 -0.73 -19.94 -8.54
C ARG A 68 -1.62 -21.16 -8.75
N ARG A 69 -1.43 -21.93 -9.83
CA ARG A 69 -2.09 -23.24 -10.05
C ARG A 69 -1.69 -24.22 -8.96
N ASP A 70 -0.41 -24.22 -8.60
CA ASP A 70 0.14 -25.09 -7.56
C ASP A 70 -0.14 -24.54 -6.14
N GLY A 71 -0.90 -23.45 -6.06
CA GLY A 71 -1.29 -22.78 -4.82
C GLY A 71 -0.15 -22.06 -4.10
N ILE A 72 1.00 -21.88 -4.73
CA ILE A 72 2.11 -21.14 -4.15
C ILE A 72 1.80 -19.63 -4.22
N PRO A 73 1.97 -18.88 -3.12
CA PRO A 73 1.68 -17.45 -3.09
C PRO A 73 2.83 -16.63 -3.71
N VAL A 74 2.48 -15.64 -4.53
CA VAL A 74 3.45 -14.74 -5.18
C VAL A 74 3.28 -13.32 -4.65
N SER A 75 4.27 -12.85 -3.90
CA SER A 75 4.32 -11.47 -3.39
C SER A 75 4.92 -10.50 -4.43
N HIS A 76 4.80 -9.18 -4.19
CA HIS A 76 5.48 -8.18 -5.02
C HIS A 76 7.00 -8.39 -5.02
N LEU A 77 7.59 -8.64 -3.86
CA LEU A 77 9.03 -8.85 -3.74
C LEU A 77 9.48 -10.06 -4.55
N LEU A 78 8.74 -11.18 -4.44
CA LEU A 78 9.06 -12.38 -5.19
C LEU A 78 8.97 -12.16 -6.70
N LEU A 79 7.95 -11.44 -7.16
CA LEU A 79 7.84 -11.04 -8.57
C LEU A 79 9.00 -10.14 -9.00
N GLN A 80 9.43 -9.18 -8.17
CA GLN A 80 10.55 -8.28 -8.49
C GLN A 80 11.87 -9.03 -8.59
N ILE A 81 12.11 -10.00 -7.69
CA ILE A 81 13.31 -10.86 -7.74
C ILE A 81 13.29 -11.65 -9.04
N LYS A 82 12.21 -12.40 -9.32
CA LYS A 82 12.13 -13.22 -10.52
C LYS A 82 12.19 -12.40 -11.82
N ALA A 83 11.64 -11.19 -11.82
CA ALA A 83 11.74 -10.29 -12.97
C ALA A 83 13.17 -9.80 -13.22
N LYS A 84 13.97 -9.59 -12.16
CA LYS A 84 15.40 -9.25 -12.31
C LYS A 84 16.19 -10.42 -12.85
N ASP A 85 15.91 -11.63 -12.38
CA ASP A 85 16.53 -12.85 -12.92
C ASP A 85 16.22 -13.00 -14.41
N ALA A 86 14.94 -12.84 -14.79
CA ALA A 86 14.52 -12.87 -16.19
C ALA A 86 15.17 -11.77 -17.05
N ALA A 87 15.48 -10.60 -16.46
CA ALA A 87 16.19 -9.54 -17.17
C ALA A 87 17.64 -9.94 -17.45
N VAL A 88 18.32 -10.52 -16.47
CA VAL A 88 19.69 -11.03 -16.62
C VAL A 88 19.74 -12.15 -17.68
N GLU A 89 18.79 -13.09 -17.63
CA GLU A 89 18.65 -14.16 -18.63
C GLU A 89 18.41 -13.61 -20.05
N ALA A 90 17.66 -12.50 -20.16
CA ALA A 90 17.43 -11.81 -21.42
C ALA A 90 18.61 -10.91 -21.87
N GLY A 91 19.75 -10.95 -21.18
CA GLY A 91 20.94 -10.15 -21.50
C GLY A 91 20.84 -8.68 -21.10
N ILE A 92 19.89 -8.31 -20.23
CA ILE A 92 19.77 -6.96 -19.67
C ILE A 92 20.59 -6.90 -18.37
N PRO A 93 21.60 -6.02 -18.28
CA PRO A 93 22.36 -5.81 -17.05
C PRO A 93 21.45 -5.48 -15.85
N GLY A 94 21.74 -6.09 -14.69
CA GLY A 94 20.89 -6.02 -13.49
C GLY A 94 20.75 -4.62 -12.88
N ASP A 95 21.68 -3.71 -13.19
CA ASP A 95 21.64 -2.29 -12.84
C ASP A 95 20.64 -1.49 -13.70
N LYS A 96 20.40 -1.93 -14.94
CA LYS A 96 19.48 -1.28 -15.88
C LYS A 96 18.02 -1.64 -15.63
N PHE A 97 17.75 -2.88 -15.20
CA PHE A 97 16.39 -3.32 -14.89
C PHE A 97 16.10 -3.36 -13.39
N ARG A 98 15.43 -2.31 -12.89
CA ARG A 98 15.18 -2.15 -11.45
C ARG A 98 14.00 -2.96 -10.90
N ALA A 99 13.15 -3.53 -11.77
CA ALA A 99 11.85 -4.10 -11.39
C ALA A 99 11.05 -3.18 -10.43
N SER A 100 11.00 -1.88 -10.73
CA SER A 100 10.40 -0.89 -9.83
C SER A 100 8.92 -1.15 -9.57
N MET A 101 8.36 -0.58 -8.51
CA MET A 101 6.90 -0.69 -8.25
C MET A 101 6.05 -0.19 -9.42
N GLN A 102 6.51 0.83 -10.15
CA GLN A 102 5.84 1.30 -11.36
C GLN A 102 5.83 0.24 -12.46
N TRP A 103 6.94 -0.50 -12.63
CA TRP A 103 7.01 -1.62 -13.55
C TRP A 103 6.08 -2.76 -13.11
N VAL A 104 6.05 -3.10 -11.81
CA VAL A 104 5.14 -4.12 -11.24
C VAL A 104 3.68 -3.78 -11.51
N GLU A 105 3.25 -2.53 -11.27
CA GLU A 105 1.89 -2.09 -11.58
C GLU A 105 1.59 -2.10 -13.10
N GLY A 106 2.60 -1.84 -13.93
CA GLY A 106 2.52 -1.99 -15.38
C GLY A 106 2.31 -3.44 -15.81
N PHE A 107 3.13 -4.35 -15.28
CA PHE A 107 3.04 -5.80 -15.52
C PHE A 107 1.66 -6.34 -15.14
N LYS A 108 1.20 -6.00 -13.93
CA LYS A 108 -0.14 -6.35 -13.43
C LYS A 108 -1.25 -5.93 -14.40
N ARG A 109 -1.19 -4.68 -14.87
CA ARG A 109 -2.17 -4.15 -15.82
C ARG A 109 -2.13 -4.85 -17.18
N ARG A 110 -0.93 -5.12 -17.70
CA ARG A 110 -0.75 -5.80 -19.00
C ARG A 110 -1.25 -7.24 -18.96
N TRP A 111 -1.02 -7.94 -17.86
CA TRP A 111 -1.33 -9.37 -17.71
C TRP A 111 -2.59 -9.66 -16.90
N ASN A 112 -3.38 -8.62 -16.59
CA ASN A 112 -4.63 -8.73 -15.84
C ASN A 112 -4.47 -9.46 -14.49
N PHE A 113 -3.46 -9.05 -13.72
CA PHE A 113 -3.21 -9.54 -12.36
C PHE A 113 -3.56 -8.48 -11.31
N ALA A 114 -4.10 -8.95 -10.19
CA ALA A 114 -4.35 -8.13 -9.01
C ALA A 114 -3.71 -8.78 -7.77
N MET A 115 -3.30 -7.95 -6.81
CA MET A 115 -2.97 -8.45 -5.48
C MET A 115 -4.25 -8.75 -4.74
N ARG A 116 -4.37 -9.97 -4.21
CA ARG A 116 -5.55 -10.43 -3.50
C ARG A 116 -5.15 -10.83 -2.09
N ALA A 117 -5.93 -10.40 -1.10
CA ALA A 117 -5.74 -10.85 0.27
C ALA A 117 -6.13 -12.32 0.39
N ILE A 118 -5.31 -13.09 1.09
CA ILE A 118 -5.67 -14.42 1.57
C ILE A 118 -6.73 -14.23 2.66
N THR A 119 -7.84 -14.94 2.53
CA THR A 119 -9.00 -14.74 3.39
C THR A 119 -8.87 -15.61 4.65
N ARG A 120 -8.22 -15.10 5.71
CA ARG A 120 -8.58 -15.42 7.11
C ARG A 120 -8.09 -14.39 8.16
N SER A 121 -9.08 -13.91 8.94
CA SER A 121 -9.11 -13.36 10.33
C SER A 121 -8.54 -11.97 10.67
N GLY A 122 -9.33 -11.23 11.47
CA GLY A 122 -9.19 -9.84 11.86
C GLY A 122 -8.36 -9.57 13.13
N LYS A 123 -8.12 -8.29 13.41
CA LYS A 123 -7.37 -7.78 14.57
C LYS A 123 -8.30 -6.96 15.49
N ALA A 124 -8.00 -6.97 16.80
CA ALA A 124 -8.69 -6.21 17.84
C ALA A 124 -8.05 -4.81 18.05
N ASN A 125 -8.84 -3.85 18.54
CA ASN A 125 -8.50 -2.43 18.69
C ASN A 125 -7.60 -2.12 19.92
N GLU A 126 -6.62 -1.23 19.75
CA GLU A 126 -5.53 -0.90 20.70
C GLU A 126 -5.79 0.35 21.59
N ALA A 127 -7.02 0.85 21.68
CA ALA A 127 -7.28 2.20 22.21
C ALA A 127 -7.26 2.37 23.75
N HIS A 128 -7.07 1.32 24.55
CA HIS A 128 -7.29 1.35 26.01
C HIS A 128 -6.03 1.41 26.92
N GLY A 129 -4.82 1.57 26.38
CA GLY A 129 -3.58 1.36 27.17
C GLY A 129 -2.82 2.58 27.69
N GLN A 130 -3.06 3.80 27.19
CA GLN A 130 -2.11 4.91 27.36
C GLN A 130 -1.84 5.33 28.82
N PRO A 131 -2.86 5.52 29.70
CA PRO A 131 -2.61 5.94 31.08
C PRO A 131 -1.85 4.91 31.91
N GLN A 132 -2.00 3.63 31.58
CA GLN A 132 -1.33 2.52 32.26
C GLN A 132 0.16 2.48 31.88
N LEU A 133 0.49 2.77 30.61
CA LEU A 133 1.87 2.89 30.14
C LEU A 133 2.64 4.01 30.85
N ASP A 134 2.00 5.17 31.03
CA ASP A 134 2.64 6.33 31.64
C ASP A 134 3.02 6.04 33.10
N SER A 135 2.09 5.47 33.88
CA SER A 135 2.35 5.08 35.28
C SER A 135 3.43 4.02 35.42
N PHE A 136 3.50 3.07 34.48
CA PHE A 136 4.52 2.03 34.45
C PHE A 136 5.91 2.62 34.13
N SER A 137 5.98 3.52 33.16
CA SER A 137 7.23 4.18 32.74
C SER A 137 7.88 4.95 33.89
N THR A 138 7.11 5.77 34.61
CA THR A 138 7.61 6.54 35.76
C THR A 138 8.21 5.64 36.84
N ARG A 139 7.53 4.53 37.15
CA ARG A 139 8.01 3.57 38.15
C ARG A 139 9.33 2.91 37.74
N ILE A 140 9.47 2.51 36.48
CA ILE A 140 10.69 1.89 35.97
C ILE A 140 11.88 2.86 36.00
N GLN A 141 11.66 4.13 35.64
CA GLN A 141 12.71 5.16 35.71
C GLN A 141 13.25 5.34 37.13
N GLN A 142 12.37 5.32 38.13
CA GLN A 142 12.78 5.44 39.53
C GLN A 142 13.62 4.24 40.00
N VAL A 143 13.22 3.01 39.63
CA VAL A 143 14.00 1.80 39.91
C VAL A 143 15.39 1.84 39.27
N ILE A 144 15.49 2.31 38.02
CA ILE A 144 16.77 2.45 37.32
C ILE A 144 17.70 3.40 38.08
N HIS A 145 17.16 4.55 38.51
CA HIS A 145 17.93 5.56 39.24
C HIS A 145 18.41 5.02 40.60
N ASP A 146 17.50 4.45 41.40
CA ASP A 146 17.78 4.04 42.78
C ASP A 146 18.78 2.87 42.84
N HIS A 147 18.70 1.95 41.88
CA HIS A 147 19.58 0.79 41.79
C HIS A 147 20.80 0.99 40.88
N LYS A 148 20.98 2.19 40.30
CA LYS A 148 22.08 2.50 39.37
C LYS A 148 22.20 1.48 38.24
N ILE A 149 21.06 1.10 37.64
CA ILE A 149 21.03 0.08 36.58
C ILE A 149 21.67 0.66 35.33
N VAL A 150 22.77 0.04 34.88
CA VAL A 150 23.52 0.47 33.68
C VAL A 150 23.10 -0.29 32.43
N LYS A 151 22.69 -1.55 32.57
CA LYS A 151 22.25 -2.41 31.46
C LYS A 151 20.83 -2.90 31.69
N ILE A 152 20.01 -2.75 30.66
CA ILE A 152 18.62 -3.23 30.61
C ILE A 152 18.53 -4.16 29.42
N PHE A 153 18.07 -5.39 29.67
CA PHE A 153 17.82 -6.37 28.63
C PHE A 153 16.32 -6.43 28.37
N ASN A 154 15.92 -6.26 27.12
CA ASN A 154 14.59 -6.62 26.67
C ASN A 154 14.62 -8.09 26.26
N ALA A 155 13.70 -8.88 26.79
CA ALA A 155 13.55 -10.27 26.39
C ALA A 155 12.09 -10.56 26.06
N ASP A 156 11.84 -11.12 24.88
CA ASP A 156 10.49 -11.50 24.49
C ASP A 156 10.48 -12.87 23.80
N ARG A 157 9.37 -13.59 23.98
CA ARG A 157 9.12 -14.86 23.32
C ARG A 157 8.36 -14.59 22.03
N THR A 158 9.04 -14.71 20.90
CA THR A 158 8.41 -14.61 19.59
C THR A 158 8.12 -15.99 19.03
N ALA A 159 6.98 -16.12 18.36
CA ALA A 159 6.65 -17.35 17.65
C ALA A 159 7.22 -17.27 16.23
N VAL A 160 8.03 -18.26 15.88
CA VAL A 160 8.59 -18.46 14.54
C VAL A 160 7.78 -19.55 13.87
N ASN A 161 6.91 -19.17 12.94
CA ASN A 161 6.08 -20.12 12.21
C ASN A 161 6.93 -21.01 11.30
N PHE A 162 6.63 -22.31 11.25
CA PHE A 162 7.29 -23.23 10.32
C PHE A 162 6.98 -22.90 8.86
N GLU A 163 5.78 -22.39 8.58
CA GLU A 163 5.35 -21.97 7.25
C GLU A 163 4.92 -20.50 7.27
N MET A 164 5.67 -19.64 6.58
CA MET A 164 5.31 -18.22 6.40
C MET A 164 4.47 -18.04 5.14
N ILE A 165 3.15 -18.14 5.28
CA ILE A 165 2.21 -17.92 4.17
C ILE A 165 1.97 -16.39 4.02
N PRO A 166 2.33 -15.77 2.89
CA PRO A 166 2.13 -14.32 2.65
C PRO A 166 0.65 -13.95 2.67
N THR A 167 0.28 -12.87 3.37
CA THR A 167 -1.15 -12.45 3.49
C THR A 167 -1.77 -12.00 2.17
N LYS A 168 -0.98 -11.69 1.14
CA LYS A 168 -1.48 -11.33 -0.18
C LYS A 168 -0.69 -12.05 -1.26
N THR A 169 -1.39 -12.44 -2.31
CA THR A 169 -0.80 -13.09 -3.48
C THR A 169 -1.29 -12.46 -4.77
N LEU A 170 -0.43 -12.45 -5.78
CA LEU A 170 -0.78 -12.09 -7.14
C LEU A 170 -1.72 -13.15 -7.71
N SER A 171 -2.81 -12.76 -8.37
CA SER A 171 -3.76 -13.69 -8.98
C SER A 171 -4.48 -13.02 -10.15
N LYS A 172 -5.02 -13.81 -11.08
CA LYS A 172 -5.78 -13.26 -12.21
C LYS A 172 -6.96 -12.44 -11.71
N GLU A 173 -7.16 -11.29 -12.32
CA GLU A 173 -8.25 -10.39 -11.99
C GLU A 173 -9.59 -11.05 -12.33
N GLY A 174 -10.61 -10.83 -11.48
CA GLY A 174 -11.94 -11.43 -11.63
C GLY A 174 -12.13 -12.80 -10.94
N LEU A 175 -11.07 -13.43 -10.42
CA LEU A 175 -11.23 -14.66 -9.63
C LEU A 175 -11.99 -14.38 -8.31
N LYS A 176 -13.08 -15.14 -8.10
CA LYS A 176 -13.93 -15.04 -6.90
C LYS A 176 -13.20 -15.54 -5.65
N THR A 177 -12.46 -16.64 -5.77
CA THR A 177 -11.75 -17.29 -4.67
C THR A 177 -10.30 -17.52 -5.05
N VAL A 178 -9.39 -17.29 -4.10
CA VAL A 178 -7.94 -17.40 -4.28
C VAL A 178 -7.43 -18.47 -3.32
N TRP A 179 -7.17 -19.66 -3.85
CA TRP A 179 -6.63 -20.78 -3.07
C TRP A 179 -5.10 -20.72 -3.02
N VAL A 180 -4.55 -21.06 -1.86
CA VAL A 180 -3.11 -21.20 -1.62
C VAL A 180 -2.92 -22.55 -0.94
N MET A 181 -2.02 -23.37 -1.48
CA MET A 181 -1.66 -24.64 -0.86
C MET A 181 -0.83 -24.32 0.38
N ALA A 182 -1.23 -24.89 1.49
CA ALA A 182 -0.57 -24.77 2.78
C ALA A 182 -0.36 -26.18 3.31
N ALA A 183 0.73 -26.44 4.03
CA ALA A 183 0.97 -27.74 4.65
C ALA A 183 0.03 -28.04 5.84
N GLY A 184 -0.95 -27.16 6.11
CA GLY A 184 -1.81 -27.22 7.29
C GLY A 184 -1.09 -26.89 8.59
N LYS A 185 0.17 -26.45 8.50
CA LYS A 185 1.07 -26.07 9.60
C LYS A 185 1.19 -24.55 9.71
N ASP A 186 0.24 -23.79 9.16
CA ASP A 186 0.18 -22.32 9.22
C ASP A 186 0.16 -21.78 10.66
N LYS A 187 -0.20 -22.64 11.61
CA LYS A 187 -0.23 -22.37 13.05
C LYS A 187 0.88 -23.05 13.84
N GLU A 188 1.61 -24.00 13.24
CA GLU A 188 2.73 -24.65 13.89
C GLU A 188 3.90 -23.66 13.96
N ARG A 189 4.50 -23.51 15.13
CA ARG A 189 5.54 -22.51 15.37
C ARG A 189 6.47 -22.95 16.48
N VAL A 190 7.75 -22.65 16.33
CA VAL A 190 8.72 -22.75 17.41
C VAL A 190 8.70 -21.43 18.18
N SER A 191 8.73 -21.50 19.50
CA SER A 191 8.95 -20.31 20.32
C SER A 191 10.44 -20.01 20.42
N ALA A 192 10.86 -18.84 19.92
CA ALA A 192 12.20 -18.33 20.11
C ALA A 192 12.17 -17.27 21.21
N MET A 193 13.13 -17.33 22.14
CA MET A 193 13.35 -16.26 23.11
C MET A 193 14.49 -15.38 22.60
N LEU A 194 14.18 -14.10 22.39
CA LEU A 194 15.13 -13.11 21.90
C LEU A 194 15.47 -12.16 23.03
N MET A 195 16.76 -11.92 23.28
CA MET A 195 17.23 -10.98 24.28
C MET A 195 18.23 -9.98 23.67
N ALA A 196 18.02 -8.70 23.93
CA ALA A 196 18.88 -7.62 23.45
C ALA A 196 19.02 -6.50 24.50
N ASP A 197 20.17 -5.84 24.50
CA ASP A 197 20.40 -4.58 25.22
C ASP A 197 20.59 -3.42 24.23
N ALA A 198 20.98 -2.24 24.73
CA ALA A 198 21.22 -1.05 23.91
C ALA A 198 22.45 -1.19 22.98
N ASP A 199 23.38 -2.11 23.27
CA ASP A 199 24.60 -2.35 22.50
C ASP A 199 24.36 -3.38 21.39
N GLY A 200 23.30 -4.20 21.51
CA GLY A 200 22.84 -5.10 20.46
C GLY A 200 22.24 -6.42 20.96
N MET A 201 22.18 -7.41 20.07
CA MET A 201 21.66 -8.74 20.37
C MET A 201 22.70 -9.54 21.16
N THR A 202 22.35 -10.00 22.37
CA THR A 202 23.28 -10.67 23.28
C THR A 202 23.06 -12.19 23.38
N GLY A 203 21.95 -12.72 22.85
CA GLY A 203 21.77 -14.17 22.67
C GLY A 203 20.39 -14.57 22.13
N ALA A 204 20.35 -15.67 21.37
CA ALA A 204 19.12 -16.34 20.97
C ALA A 204 19.10 -17.75 21.56
N SER A 205 18.05 -18.08 22.31
CA SER A 205 17.81 -19.45 22.77
C SER A 205 16.50 -19.93 22.16
N SER A 206 16.53 -21.08 21.50
CA SER A 206 15.35 -21.74 20.96
C SER A 206 14.98 -22.92 21.85
N THR A 207 13.71 -23.04 22.17
CA THR A 207 13.16 -24.23 22.82
C THR A 207 11.97 -24.68 21.97
N ALA A 208 12.06 -25.88 21.42
CA ALA A 208 11.00 -26.46 20.63
C ALA A 208 9.91 -27.00 21.55
N GLU A 209 8.90 -26.18 21.83
CA GLU A 209 7.62 -26.65 22.36
C GLU A 209 6.65 -26.78 21.19
N ILE A 210 6.25 -28.01 20.87
CA ILE A 210 5.16 -28.29 19.92
C ILE A 210 3.85 -28.07 20.71
N VAL A 211 3.06 -27.08 20.35
CA VAL A 211 1.71 -26.83 20.88
C VAL A 211 0.67 -27.16 19.81
#